data_AF-D9XF67-F1
#
_entry.id   AF-D9XF67-F1
#
_cell.length_a   1.000
_cell.length_b   1.000
_cell.length_c   1.000
_cell.angle_alpha   90.00
_cell.angle_beta   90.00
_cell.angle_gamma   90.00
#
_symmetry.space_group_name_H-M   'P 1'
#
loop_
_entity.id
_entity.type
_entity.pdbx_description
1 polymer ?
#
loop_
_entity_poly.entity_id
_entity_poly.type
_entity_poly.pdbx_seq_one_letter_code
_entity_poly.pdbx_strand_id
1 'polypeptide(L)'
;MVAVPQGAGPLGARWSCRAGSGHRPGGGGARRRRGSRTVTIRPYGRDVLSLAGELTGAYGEVFTAPPWEDRDAAETRTAFRERLESDARRPGFRAVLALSEDGEVDGFATGWTTLAPFRTGRRCPAAGPGC
;
A
#
# COMPACT_ATOMS: atom_id res chain seq x y z
N MET A 1 17.11 14.60 -23.06
CA MET A 1 15.88 14.64 -23.89
C MET A 1 15.57 13.22 -24.34
N VAL A 2 14.66 12.52 -23.65
CA VAL A 2 14.00 11.33 -24.17
C VAL A 2 12.55 11.40 -23.73
N ALA A 3 11.68 11.40 -24.72
CA ALA A 3 10.23 11.46 -24.60
C ALA A 3 9.61 10.08 -24.84
N VAL A 4 8.30 10.02 -24.57
CA VAL A 4 7.27 9.11 -25.14
C VAL A 4 6.94 7.84 -24.31
N PRO A 5 5.66 7.38 -24.20
CA PRO A 5 4.37 7.99 -24.56
C PRO A 5 3.32 8.05 -23.43
N GLN A 6 2.30 8.87 -23.68
CA GLN A 6 0.98 8.79 -23.05
C GLN A 6 0.22 7.54 -23.52
N GLY A 7 -0.44 6.87 -22.58
CA GLY A 7 -1.45 5.84 -22.85
C GLY A 7 -2.65 6.08 -21.94
N ALA A 8 -3.70 6.68 -22.49
CA ALA A 8 -5.01 6.75 -21.87
C ALA A 8 -5.64 5.35 -21.86
N GLY A 9 -5.94 4.82 -20.67
CA GLY A 9 -6.72 3.62 -20.44
C GLY A 9 -7.72 3.88 -19.31
N PRO A 10 -9.01 3.53 -19.47
CA PRO A 10 -10.09 4.07 -18.65
C PRO A 10 -10.32 3.29 -17.35
N LEU A 11 -11.15 3.89 -16.49
CA LEU A 11 -11.69 3.40 -15.21
C LEU A 11 -10.82 3.69 -14.00
N GLY A 12 -10.98 4.93 -13.54
CA GLY A 12 -10.51 5.43 -12.27
C GLY A 12 -11.07 4.62 -11.11
N ALA A 13 -10.22 3.78 -10.53
CA ALA A 13 -10.37 3.40 -9.14
C ALA A 13 -9.79 4.55 -8.32
N ARG A 14 -10.66 5.44 -7.80
CA ARG A 14 -10.28 6.41 -6.76
C ARG A 14 -10.02 5.63 -5.48
N TRP A 15 -8.79 5.20 -5.28
CA TRP A 15 -8.33 4.66 -4.01
C TRP A 15 -8.08 5.83 -3.06
N SER A 16 -9.00 6.03 -2.10
CA SER A 16 -8.75 6.95 -0.99
C SER A 16 -8.05 6.19 0.14
N CYS A 17 -6.72 6.24 0.17
CA CYS A 17 -5.98 5.86 1.37
C CYS A 17 -6.16 6.97 2.41
N ARG A 18 -6.99 6.71 3.43
CA ARG A 18 -7.01 7.51 4.65
C ARG A 18 -5.78 7.09 5.47
N ALA A 19 -4.71 7.88 5.41
CA ALA A 19 -3.58 7.72 6.32
C ALA A 19 -4.09 7.90 7.76
N GLY A 20 -4.24 6.79 8.49
CA GLY A 20 -4.57 6.77 9.90
C GLY A 20 -3.41 7.39 10.68
N SER A 21 -3.66 8.55 11.28
CA SER A 21 -2.67 9.24 12.11
C SER A 21 -2.68 8.60 13.50
N GLY A 22 -1.53 8.11 13.97
CA GLY A 22 -1.35 7.64 15.34
C GLY A 22 -1.81 8.68 16.37
N HIS A 23 -2.57 8.23 17.37
CA HIS A 23 -3.15 9.06 18.41
C HIS A 23 -2.15 9.28 19.56
N ARG A 24 -1.75 10.53 19.79
CA ARG A 24 -1.30 11.02 21.12
C ARG A 24 -2.52 11.54 21.88
N PRO A 25 -2.72 11.22 23.17
CA PRO A 25 -3.79 11.82 23.94
C PRO A 25 -3.34 13.19 24.48
N GLY A 26 -4.18 14.21 24.31
CA GLY A 26 -3.97 15.52 24.92
C GLY A 26 -4.67 16.69 24.22
N GLY A 27 -5.98 16.82 24.44
CA GLY A 27 -6.69 18.10 24.63
C GLY A 27 -6.87 19.08 23.47
N GLY A 28 -8.12 19.48 23.23
CA GLY A 28 -8.46 20.79 22.67
C GLY A 28 -8.80 20.80 21.18
N GLY A 29 -10.09 20.93 20.88
CA GLY A 29 -10.63 20.92 19.53
C GLY A 29 -10.15 22.08 18.66
N ALA A 30 -9.53 21.71 17.55
CA ALA A 30 -9.68 22.43 16.30
C ALA A 30 -9.71 21.37 15.20
N ARG A 31 -10.86 21.19 14.55
CA ARG A 31 -10.93 20.47 13.28
C ARG A 31 -10.12 21.29 12.27
N ARG A 32 -8.80 21.10 12.26
CA ARG A 32 -7.96 21.54 11.15
C ARG A 32 -8.50 20.77 9.95
N ARG A 33 -9.11 21.48 9.01
CA ARG A 33 -9.26 20.98 7.64
C ARG A 33 -7.83 20.70 7.21
N ARG A 34 -7.43 19.42 7.24
CA ARG A 34 -6.14 18.97 6.75
C ARG A 34 -6.08 19.48 5.32
N GLY A 35 -5.17 20.41 5.05
CA GLY A 35 -4.95 20.93 3.71
C GLY A 35 -4.79 19.76 2.76
N SER A 36 -5.23 19.92 1.52
CA SER A 36 -5.05 18.94 0.46
C SER A 36 -3.55 18.65 0.35
N ARG A 37 -3.06 17.57 0.99
CA ARG A 37 -1.67 17.13 0.83
C ARG A 37 -1.58 16.56 -0.58
N THR A 38 -0.75 17.16 -1.42
CA THR A 38 -0.53 16.64 -2.76
C THR A 38 0.23 15.33 -2.63
N VAL A 39 -0.28 14.28 -3.25
CA VAL A 39 0.36 12.97 -3.25
C VAL A 39 0.62 12.58 -4.69
N THR A 40 1.86 12.20 -4.97
CA THR A 40 2.28 11.71 -6.29
C THR A 40 2.22 10.19 -6.30
N ILE A 41 1.44 9.62 -7.22
CA ILE A 41 1.35 8.18 -7.41
C ILE A 41 2.38 7.74 -8.44
N ARG A 42 3.31 6.85 -8.06
CA ARG A 42 4.37 6.35 -8.94
C ARG A 42 4.35 4.83 -9.03
N PRO A 43 4.40 4.26 -10.25
CA PRO A 43 4.47 2.82 -10.42
C PRO A 43 5.93 2.34 -10.47
N TYR A 44 6.16 1.13 -9.95
CA TYR A 44 7.46 0.46 -9.86
C TYR A 44 7.32 -1.01 -10.29
N GLY A 45 8.41 -1.58 -10.77
CA GLY A 45 8.58 -3.02 -10.95
C GLY A 45 9.46 -3.59 -9.83
N ARG A 46 10.48 -4.36 -10.20
CA ARG A 46 11.45 -4.96 -9.26
C ARG A 46 12.34 -3.93 -8.56
N ASP A 47 12.50 -2.76 -9.15
CA ASP A 47 13.23 -1.62 -8.59
C ASP A 47 12.63 -1.10 -7.27
N VAL A 48 11.39 -1.47 -6.96
CA VAL A 48 10.79 -1.19 -5.64
C VAL A 48 11.59 -1.80 -4.47
N LEU A 49 12.40 -2.84 -4.73
CA LEU A 49 13.24 -3.46 -3.70
C LEU A 49 14.32 -2.52 -3.15
N SER A 50 14.69 -1.47 -3.90
CA SER A 50 15.56 -0.40 -3.38
C SER A 50 14.90 0.42 -2.27
N LEU A 51 13.56 0.43 -2.22
CA LEU A 51 12.76 1.12 -1.20
C LEU A 51 12.21 0.16 -0.13
N ALA A 52 12.63 -1.11 -0.14
CA ALA A 52 11.99 -2.11 0.69
C ALA A 52 12.18 -1.89 2.20
N GLY A 53 13.20 -1.13 2.63
CA GLY A 53 13.31 -0.65 4.02
C GLY A 53 12.10 0.20 4.42
N GLU A 54 11.85 1.28 3.67
CA GLU A 54 10.71 2.18 3.87
C GLU A 54 9.37 1.43 3.82
N LEU A 55 9.20 0.54 2.83
CA LEU A 55 7.98 -0.25 2.71
C LEU A 55 7.77 -1.18 3.89
N THR A 56 8.83 -1.81 4.39
CA THR A 56 8.72 -2.66 5.59
C THR A 56 8.43 -1.85 6.84
N GLY A 57 9.03 -0.65 6.99
CA GLY A 57 8.72 0.28 8.06
C GLY A 57 7.24 0.62 8.11
N ALA A 58 6.72 1.16 7.00
CA ALA A 58 5.30 1.52 6.84
C ALA A 58 4.37 0.32 7.01
N TYR A 59 4.74 -0.86 6.50
CA TYR A 59 3.95 -2.08 6.69
C TYR A 59 3.89 -2.49 8.17
N GLY A 60 5.05 -2.52 8.85
CA GLY A 60 5.12 -2.86 10.26
C GLY A 60 4.26 -1.94 11.11
N GLU A 61 4.35 -0.63 10.90
CA GLU A 61 3.54 0.36 11.63
C GLU A 61 2.04 0.11 11.50
N VAL A 62 1.55 -0.20 10.30
CA VAL A 62 0.12 -0.45 10.07
C VAL A 62 -0.31 -1.82 10.60
N PHE A 63 0.51 -2.85 10.42
CA PHE A 63 0.15 -4.24 10.74
C PHE A 63 0.59 -4.71 12.13
N THR A 64 1.10 -3.81 12.96
CA THR A 64 1.23 -3.97 14.41
C THR A 64 0.49 -2.88 15.19
N ALA A 65 -0.31 -2.06 14.51
CA ALA A 65 -1.28 -1.18 15.15
C ALA A 65 -2.60 -1.94 15.37
N PRO A 66 -3.50 -1.44 16.23
CA PRO A 66 -4.78 -2.06 16.44
C PRO A 66 -5.57 -2.31 15.16
N PRO A 67 -6.17 -3.50 14.98
CA PRO A 67 -6.37 -4.58 15.97
C PRO A 67 -5.27 -5.66 16.04
N TRP A 68 -4.05 -5.40 15.56
CA TRP A 68 -2.96 -6.37 15.48
C TRP A 68 -1.79 -6.05 16.41
N GLU A 69 -2.05 -5.36 17.53
CA GLU A 69 -1.03 -4.90 18.49
C GLU A 69 -0.20 -6.04 19.13
N ASP A 70 -0.73 -7.27 19.15
CA ASP A 70 -0.02 -8.43 19.69
C ASP A 70 1.13 -8.92 18.79
N ARG A 71 1.26 -8.38 17.57
CA ARG A 71 2.30 -8.78 16.64
C ARG A 71 3.60 -8.05 16.90
N ASP A 72 4.71 -8.78 16.84
CA ASP A 72 6.03 -8.16 16.89
C ASP A 72 6.33 -7.40 15.58
N ALA A 73 6.79 -6.16 15.72
CA ALA A 73 7.05 -5.28 14.58
C ALA A 73 8.28 -5.71 13.77
N ALA A 74 9.32 -6.25 14.43
CA ALA A 74 10.53 -6.70 13.75
C ALA A 74 10.27 -8.00 12.96
N GLU A 75 9.52 -8.93 13.54
CA GLU A 75 9.06 -10.14 12.86
C GLU A 75 8.13 -9.80 11.69
N THR A 76 7.16 -8.89 11.89
CA THR A 76 6.23 -8.45 10.84
C THR A 76 6.98 -7.81 9.67
N ARG A 77 8.00 -6.99 9.95
CA ARG A 77 8.88 -6.38 8.94
C ARG A 77 9.68 -7.43 8.18
N THR A 78 10.28 -8.39 8.89
CA THR A 78 11.09 -9.47 8.31
C THR A 78 10.24 -10.37 7.41
N ALA A 79 9.09 -10.83 7.90
CA ALA A 79 8.17 -11.66 7.14
C ALA A 79 7.65 -10.93 5.90
N PHE A 80 7.35 -9.63 6.01
CA PHE A 80 6.94 -8.84 4.86
C PHE A 80 8.09 -8.63 3.86
N ARG A 81 9.32 -8.41 4.33
CA ARG A 81 10.52 -8.26 3.48
C ARG A 81 10.73 -9.50 2.61
N GLU A 82 10.71 -10.68 3.23
CA GLU A 82 10.87 -11.95 2.52
C GLU A 82 9.77 -12.17 1.47
N ARG A 83 8.52 -11.87 1.86
CA ARG A 83 7.38 -11.95 0.93
C ARG A 83 7.54 -10.99 -0.25
N LEU A 84 7.93 -9.74 0.01
CA LEU A 84 8.11 -8.73 -1.02
C LEU A 84 9.21 -9.13 -2.01
N GLU A 85 10.33 -9.67 -1.53
CA GLU A 85 11.41 -10.17 -2.39
C GLU A 85 10.96 -11.35 -3.24
N SER A 86 10.16 -12.26 -2.67
CA SER A 86 9.57 -13.37 -3.42
C SER A 86 8.61 -12.89 -4.49
N ASP A 87 7.70 -11.97 -4.13
CA ASP A 87 6.70 -11.44 -5.05
C ASP A 87 7.33 -10.61 -6.17
N ALA A 88 8.38 -9.84 -5.88
CA ALA A 88 9.11 -9.07 -6.89
C ALA A 88 9.70 -9.95 -8.00
N ARG A 89 10.05 -11.21 -7.70
CA ARG A 89 10.56 -12.15 -8.72
C ARG A 89 9.47 -12.71 -9.64
N ARG A 90 8.20 -12.50 -9.33
CA ARG A 90 7.10 -13.08 -10.09
C ARG A 90 6.86 -12.33 -11.39
N PRO A 91 6.57 -13.05 -12.50
CA PRO A 91 6.13 -12.41 -13.73
C PRO A 91 4.91 -11.51 -13.49
N GLY A 92 4.93 -10.32 -14.07
CA GLY A 92 3.83 -9.36 -13.94
C GLY A 92 3.76 -8.61 -12.61
N PHE A 93 4.79 -8.70 -11.76
CA PHE A 93 4.87 -7.92 -10.52
C PHE A 93 4.83 -6.41 -10.79
N ARG A 94 4.02 -5.71 -10.00
CA ARG A 94 3.89 -4.25 -10.00
C ARG A 94 3.74 -3.77 -8.57
N ALA A 95 4.39 -2.66 -8.27
CA ALA A 95 4.15 -1.88 -7.08
C ALA A 95 3.69 -0.47 -7.47
N VAL A 96 2.89 0.16 -6.63
CA VAL A 96 2.46 1.55 -6.77
C VAL A 96 2.65 2.20 -5.41
N LEU A 97 3.43 3.28 -5.37
CA LEU A 97 3.68 4.05 -4.16
C LEU A 97 2.98 5.40 -4.26
N ALA A 98 2.39 5.81 -3.14
CA ALA A 98 1.92 7.15 -2.88
C ALA A 98 3.04 7.91 -2.17
N LEU A 99 3.59 8.93 -2.82
CA LEU A 99 4.67 9.74 -2.29
C LEU A 99 4.14 11.12 -1.89
N SER A 100 4.58 11.61 -0.74
CA SER A 100 4.36 12.99 -0.33
C SER A 100 5.21 13.97 -1.17
N GLU A 101 4.96 15.27 -0.99
CA GLU A 101 5.78 16.34 -1.61
C GLU A 101 7.26 16.25 -1.20
N ASP A 102 7.55 15.73 -0.01
CA ASP A 102 8.91 15.55 0.52
C ASP A 102 9.60 14.28 -0.02
N GLY A 103 8.87 13.46 -0.80
CA GLY A 103 9.37 12.19 -1.35
C GLY A 103 9.17 10.98 -0.43
N GLU A 104 8.62 11.17 0.77
CA GLU A 104 8.30 10.11 1.73
C GLU A 104 7.14 9.23 1.25
N VAL A 105 7.14 7.95 1.65
CA VAL A 105 6.08 6.99 1.31
C VAL A 105 4.86 7.18 2.21
N ASP A 106 3.81 7.81 1.68
CA ASP A 106 2.50 7.96 2.35
C ASP A 106 1.64 6.67 2.24
N GLY A 107 2.01 5.73 1.37
CA GLY A 107 1.37 4.43 1.25
C GLY A 107 1.81 3.66 0.00
N PHE A 108 1.43 2.39 -0.09
CA PHE A 108 1.77 1.56 -1.24
C PHE A 108 0.79 0.40 -1.46
N ALA A 109 0.82 -0.14 -2.67
CA ALA A 109 0.17 -1.39 -3.05
C ALA A 109 1.13 -2.23 -3.90
N THR A 110 1.14 -3.54 -3.68
CA THR A 110 1.88 -4.50 -4.51
C THR A 110 0.95 -5.58 -5.04
N GLY A 111 1.26 -6.11 -6.22
CA GLY A 111 0.51 -7.21 -6.81
C GLY A 111 1.21 -7.74 -8.04
N TRP A 112 0.72 -8.86 -8.55
CA TRP A 112 1.16 -9.43 -9.82
C TRP A 112 -0.06 -9.89 -10.59
N THR A 113 0.03 -9.86 -11.92
CA THR A 113 -1.05 -10.35 -12.76
C THR A 113 -1.20 -11.86 -12.57
N THR A 114 -2.41 -12.30 -12.24
CA THR A 114 -2.74 -13.72 -12.29
C THR A 114 -2.97 -14.08 -13.76
N LEU A 115 -2.15 -14.97 -14.31
CA LEU A 115 -2.34 -15.47 -15.67
C LEU A 115 -3.70 -16.16 -15.79
N ALA A 116 -4.34 -15.99 -16.95
CA ALA A 116 -5.61 -16.61 -17.25
C ALA A 116 -5.49 -18.15 -17.25
N PRO A 117 -6.56 -18.88 -16.87
CA PRO A 117 -7.86 -18.37 -16.43
C PRO A 117 -7.86 -17.89 -14.96
N PHE A 118 -8.58 -16.79 -14.70
CA PHE A 118 -8.81 -16.32 -13.34
C PHE A 118 -9.67 -17.34 -12.59
N ARG A 119 -9.26 -17.75 -11.38
CA ARG A 119 -10.02 -18.77 -10.63
C ARG A 119 -11.37 -18.21 -10.18
N THR A 120 -12.47 -18.77 -10.67
CA THR A 120 -13.85 -18.32 -10.41
C THR A 120 -14.42 -18.71 -9.04
N GLY A 121 -13.67 -19.47 -8.23
CA GLY A 121 -14.16 -20.05 -6.96
C GLY A 121 -13.75 -19.33 -5.66
N ARG A 122 -13.03 -18.20 -5.73
CA ARG A 122 -12.60 -17.45 -4.52
C ARG A 122 -13.39 -16.15 -4.34
N ARG A 123 -14.72 -16.22 -4.28
CA ARG A 123 -15.47 -15.12 -3.67
C ARG A 123 -15.64 -15.43 -2.20
N CYS A 124 -15.45 -14.44 -1.34
CA CYS A 124 -16.03 -14.53 -0.01
C CYS A 124 -17.54 -14.70 -0.21
N PRO A 125 -18.21 -15.74 0.33
CA PRO A 125 -19.66 -15.78 0.30
C PRO A 125 -20.16 -14.44 0.86
N ALA A 126 -21.18 -13.85 0.22
CA ALA A 126 -21.80 -12.67 0.79
C ALA A 126 -22.16 -13.01 2.23
N ALA A 127 -21.76 -12.15 3.18
CA ALA A 127 -22.13 -12.34 4.58
C ALA A 127 -23.65 -12.56 4.61
N GLY A 128 -24.05 -13.77 4.98
CA GLY A 128 -25.47 -14.05 5.21
C GLY A 128 -25.93 -13.19 6.38
N PRO A 129 -27.23 -12.85 6.47
CA PRO A 129 -27.74 -12.16 7.64
C PRO A 129 -27.57 -13.08 8.85
N GLY A 130 -26.53 -12.84 9.66
CA GLY A 130 -26.16 -13.70 10.78
C GLY A 130 -24.66 -13.75 11.14
N CYS A 131 -23.79 -13.08 10.37
CA CYS A 131 -22.41 -12.77 10.78
C CYS A 131 -22.24 -11.28 11.05
#